data_AF-A0A969EWH5-F1
#
_entry.id   AF-A0A969EWH5-F1
#
_cell.length_a   1.000
_cell.length_b   1.000
_cell.length_c   1.000
_cell.angle_alpha   90.00
_cell.angle_beta   90.00
_cell.angle_gamma   90.00
#
_symmetry.space_group_name_H-M   'P 1'
#
loop_
_entity.id
_entity.type
_entity.pdbx_description
1 polymer ?
#
loop_
_entity_poly.entity_id
_entity_poly.type
_entity_poly.pdbx_seq_one_letter_code
_entity_poly.pdbx_strand_id
1 'polypeptide(L)'
;MGHCRPASESGDRLDQRAYTDPNFYAWEVENVLKRQWLSVGHISQVPEIGDYENFDLLGEAMIMVRGKDNQVRVMSRICPHRAMDLMPRDFGHAPKGNQRSFLCPYHRWSFGLDGAMLGAPAMQQSAICNGKNIPLHIFRTEIWEGFVFLTFDPDLEPVATHYQGLRAYVDRWR
;
A
#
# COMPACT_ATOMS: atom_id res chain seq x y z
N MET A 1 34.40 28.29 -20.09
CA MET A 1 33.72 26.98 -19.94
C MET A 1 32.29 27.28 -19.55
N GLY A 2 31.34 27.12 -20.48
CA GLY A 2 29.94 27.49 -20.26
C GLY A 2 29.23 26.45 -19.41
N HIS A 3 28.54 26.90 -18.36
CA HIS A 3 27.69 26.04 -17.54
C HIS A 3 26.43 25.65 -18.34
N CYS A 4 26.16 24.35 -18.45
CA CYS A 4 24.87 23.85 -18.93
C CYS A 4 23.75 24.35 -18.01
N ARG A 5 22.69 24.90 -18.61
CA ARG A 5 21.45 25.26 -17.91
C ARG A 5 20.77 23.99 -17.36
N PRO A 6 20.07 24.08 -16.22
CA PRO A 6 19.29 22.96 -15.69
C PRO A 6 18.19 22.58 -16.70
N ALA A 7 18.03 21.29 -16.92
CA ALA A 7 17.07 20.75 -17.88
C ALA A 7 15.64 20.89 -17.33
N SER A 8 14.84 21.75 -17.94
CA SER A 8 13.37 21.60 -17.89
C SER A 8 12.59 22.19 -19.06
N GLU A 9 13.23 22.73 -20.13
CA GLU A 9 12.45 23.26 -21.29
C GLU A 9 13.05 22.94 -22.68
N SER A 10 14.19 22.27 -22.77
CA SER A 10 14.78 21.86 -24.05
C SER A 10 15.00 20.35 -24.04
N GLY A 11 14.13 19.63 -24.76
CA GLY A 11 13.98 18.17 -24.72
C GLY A 11 15.13 17.37 -25.33
N ASP A 12 16.34 17.47 -24.76
CA ASP A 12 17.44 16.64 -25.22
C ASP A 12 17.98 15.65 -24.19
N ARG A 13 17.96 15.92 -22.87
CA ARG A 13 18.38 14.93 -21.84
C ARG A 13 17.70 15.15 -20.50
N LEU A 14 17.29 14.05 -19.86
CA LEU A 14 16.90 14.04 -18.44
C LEU A 14 18.15 14.22 -17.57
N ASP A 15 18.04 15.00 -16.49
CA ASP A 15 19.12 15.21 -15.53
C ASP A 15 19.51 13.86 -14.90
N GLN A 16 20.80 13.55 -14.84
CA GLN A 16 21.29 12.30 -14.25
C GLN A 16 20.82 12.12 -12.80
N ARG A 17 20.63 13.23 -12.05
CA ARG A 17 20.15 13.21 -10.67
C ARG A 17 18.80 12.53 -10.52
N ALA A 18 17.94 12.57 -11.56
CA ALA A 18 16.67 11.86 -11.58
C ALA A 18 16.81 10.34 -11.42
N TYR A 19 18.00 9.78 -11.68
CA TYR A 19 18.24 8.34 -11.59
C TYR A 19 19.10 7.92 -10.40
N THR A 20 19.89 8.84 -9.84
CA THR A 20 20.95 8.47 -8.88
C THR A 20 20.98 9.28 -7.60
N ASP A 21 20.33 10.45 -7.53
CA ASP A 21 20.37 11.31 -6.35
C ASP A 21 19.29 10.90 -5.34
N PRO A 22 19.66 10.40 -4.14
CA PRO A 22 18.68 9.99 -3.12
C PRO A 22 17.79 11.13 -2.63
N ASN A 23 18.29 12.38 -2.65
CA ASN A 23 17.49 13.54 -2.25
C ASN A 23 16.45 13.87 -3.32
N PHE A 24 16.79 13.68 -4.60
CA PHE A 24 15.84 13.83 -5.70
C PHE A 24 14.75 12.76 -5.62
N TYR A 25 15.13 11.49 -5.38
CA TYR A 25 14.16 10.42 -5.15
C TYR A 25 13.23 10.74 -3.96
N ALA A 26 13.77 11.15 -2.81
CA ALA A 26 12.95 11.52 -1.66
C ALA A 26 11.97 12.66 -1.98
N TRP A 27 12.41 13.65 -2.76
CA TRP A 27 11.54 14.70 -3.26
C TRP A 27 10.45 14.18 -4.21
N GLU A 28 10.79 13.29 -5.16
CA GLU A 28 9.82 12.68 -6.08
C GLU A 28 8.78 11.82 -5.36
N VAL A 29 9.19 11.08 -4.33
CA VAL A 29 8.27 10.29 -3.50
C VAL A 29 7.18 11.19 -2.91
N GLU A 30 7.55 12.31 -2.29
CA GLU A 30 6.62 13.21 -1.60
C GLU A 30 5.80 14.11 -2.54
N ASN A 31 6.38 14.52 -3.68
CA ASN A 31 5.78 15.52 -4.56
C ASN A 31 5.13 14.94 -5.80
N VAL A 32 5.48 13.71 -6.18
CA VAL A 32 4.93 13.04 -7.35
C VAL A 32 4.27 11.73 -6.93
N LEU A 33 5.02 10.73 -6.48
CA LEU A 33 4.53 9.36 -6.37
C LEU A 33 3.40 9.21 -5.34
N LYS A 34 3.53 9.83 -4.16
CA LYS A 34 2.48 9.80 -3.13
C LYS A 34 1.21 10.56 -3.52
N ARG A 35 1.28 11.44 -4.53
CA ARG A 35 0.15 12.26 -5.02
C ARG A 35 -0.54 11.68 -6.25
N GLN A 36 -0.27 10.42 -6.58
CA GLN A 36 -0.82 9.76 -7.77
C GLN A 36 -1.48 8.43 -7.39
N TRP A 37 -2.16 7.82 -8.36
CA TRP A 37 -2.59 6.44 -8.29
C TRP A 37 -1.47 5.49 -8.71
N LEU A 38 -1.07 4.58 -7.81
CA LEU A 38 -0.03 3.60 -8.05
C LEU A 38 -0.65 2.20 -8.18
N SER A 39 -0.42 1.52 -9.30
CA SER A 39 -0.82 0.11 -9.45
C SER A 39 0.09 -0.77 -8.60
N VAL A 40 -0.50 -1.50 -7.66
CA VAL A 40 0.25 -2.36 -6.71
C VAL A 40 0.05 -3.85 -6.97
N GLY A 41 -0.84 -4.21 -7.90
CA GLY A 41 -1.09 -5.60 -8.27
C GLY A 41 -2.34 -5.76 -9.10
N HIS A 42 -2.80 -7.00 -9.22
CA HIS A 42 -4.00 -7.40 -9.93
C HIS A 42 -4.85 -8.30 -9.04
N ILE A 43 -6.18 -8.20 -9.15
CA ILE A 43 -7.13 -8.95 -8.32
C ILE A 43 -6.93 -10.48 -8.41
N SER A 44 -6.36 -10.99 -9.49
CA SER A 44 -6.07 -12.42 -9.67
C SER A 44 -4.91 -12.94 -8.84
N GLN A 45 -4.11 -12.05 -8.23
CA GLN A 45 -3.07 -12.44 -7.28
C GLN A 45 -3.66 -12.86 -5.93
N VAL A 46 -4.88 -12.37 -5.63
CA VAL A 46 -5.66 -12.71 -4.43
C VAL A 46 -7.05 -13.20 -4.83
N PRO A 47 -7.19 -14.36 -5.49
CA PRO A 47 -8.47 -14.82 -6.04
C PRO A 47 -9.49 -15.19 -4.96
N GLU A 48 -9.06 -15.82 -3.87
CA GLU A 48 -9.94 -16.36 -2.83
C GLU A 48 -9.94 -15.50 -1.56
N ILE A 49 -10.99 -15.62 -0.75
CA ILE A 49 -11.08 -14.94 0.55
C ILE A 49 -9.90 -15.35 1.43
N GLY A 50 -9.21 -14.36 2.01
CA GLY A 50 -8.04 -14.57 2.85
C GLY A 50 -6.73 -14.64 2.07
N ASP A 51 -6.77 -14.73 0.74
CA ASP A 51 -5.55 -14.63 -0.06
C ASP A 51 -4.93 -13.26 0.13
N TYR A 52 -3.63 -13.24 0.35
CA TYR A 52 -2.86 -12.03 0.58
C TYR A 52 -1.51 -12.06 -0.15
N GLU A 53 -0.99 -10.87 -0.42
CA GLU A 53 0.35 -10.63 -0.89
C GLU A 53 0.97 -9.44 -0.15
N ASN A 54 2.20 -9.66 0.35
CA ASN A 54 2.99 -8.69 1.08
C ASN A 54 3.94 -7.97 0.12
N PHE A 55 3.99 -6.65 0.23
CA PHE A 55 4.91 -5.82 -0.53
C PHE A 55 5.25 -4.58 0.27
N ASP A 56 6.34 -3.92 -0.11
CA ASP A 56 6.75 -2.66 0.47
C ASP A 56 6.77 -1.61 -0.65
N LEU A 57 6.17 -0.45 -0.40
CA LEU A 57 5.99 0.60 -1.40
C LEU A 57 6.30 1.96 -0.77
N LEU A 58 7.26 2.68 -1.34
CA LEU A 58 7.66 4.03 -0.90
C LEU A 58 7.98 4.13 0.61
N GLY A 59 8.57 3.06 1.17
CA GLY A 59 8.93 2.97 2.59
C GLY A 59 7.84 2.42 3.50
N GLU A 60 6.65 2.12 2.97
CA GLU A 60 5.53 1.57 3.73
C GLU A 60 5.43 0.05 3.53
N ALA A 61 5.36 -0.69 4.63
CA ALA A 61 5.13 -2.14 4.61
C ALA A 61 3.62 -2.42 4.52
N MET A 62 3.20 -3.13 3.47
CA MET A 62 1.79 -3.31 3.12
C MET A 62 1.40 -4.79 2.95
N ILE A 63 0.08 -5.03 3.04
CA ILE A 63 -0.59 -6.28 2.67
C ILE A 63 -1.74 -5.94 1.73
N MET A 64 -1.74 -6.51 0.52
CA MET A 64 -2.95 -6.61 -0.32
C MET A 64 -3.68 -7.89 0.07
N VAL A 65 -4.98 -7.83 0.35
CA VAL A 65 -5.76 -8.97 0.82
C VAL A 65 -7.20 -8.95 0.28
N ARG A 66 -7.76 -10.12 -0.01
CA ARG A 66 -9.20 -10.28 -0.26
C ARG A 66 -9.95 -10.54 1.06
N GLY A 67 -10.87 -9.64 1.40
CA GLY A 67 -11.71 -9.74 2.59
C GLY A 67 -12.84 -10.76 2.48
N LYS A 68 -13.49 -11.01 3.62
CA LYS A 68 -14.70 -11.85 3.69
C LYS A 68 -15.90 -11.27 2.95
N ASP A 69 -15.89 -9.96 2.73
CA ASP A 69 -16.82 -9.19 1.91
C ASP A 69 -16.48 -9.23 0.40
N ASN A 70 -15.53 -10.09 -0.01
CA ASN A 70 -14.98 -10.20 -1.36
C ASN A 70 -14.27 -8.94 -1.89
N GLN A 71 -14.11 -7.89 -1.08
CA GLN A 71 -13.38 -6.69 -1.48
C GLN A 71 -11.87 -6.92 -1.34
N VAL A 72 -11.09 -6.44 -2.33
CA VAL A 72 -9.64 -6.37 -2.24
C VAL A 72 -9.26 -5.02 -1.66
N ARG A 73 -8.39 -5.02 -0.65
CA ARG A 73 -7.90 -3.81 -0.01
C ARG A 73 -6.40 -3.91 0.27
N VAL A 74 -5.76 -2.76 0.41
CA VAL A 74 -4.38 -2.65 0.87
C VAL A 74 -4.36 -2.02 2.26
N MET A 75 -3.64 -2.65 3.17
CA MET A 75 -3.51 -2.16 4.55
C MET A 75 -2.05 -2.21 5.01
N SER A 76 -1.72 -1.41 6.01
CA SER A 76 -0.42 -1.44 6.63
C SER A 76 -0.18 -2.79 7.31
N ARG A 77 1.03 -3.31 7.10
CA ARG A 77 1.55 -4.50 7.77
C ARG A 77 2.18 -4.17 9.13
N ILE A 78 2.13 -2.92 9.56
CA ILE A 78 2.76 -2.46 10.80
C ILE A 78 1.75 -2.44 11.94
N CYS A 79 2.06 -3.17 13.01
CA CYS A 79 1.24 -3.24 14.21
C CYS A 79 1.23 -1.88 14.93
N PRO A 80 0.06 -1.25 15.17
CA PRO A 80 -0.03 0.06 15.81
C PRO A 80 0.40 0.07 17.29
N HIS A 81 0.61 -1.10 17.91
CA HIS A 81 1.07 -1.17 19.29
C HIS A 81 2.52 -0.70 19.45
N ARG A 82 3.47 -1.32 18.74
CA ARG A 82 4.91 -1.02 18.84
C ARG A 82 5.63 -1.12 17.49
N ALA A 83 4.93 -0.79 16.42
CA ALA A 83 5.44 -0.78 15.04
C ALA A 83 6.10 -2.09 14.57
N MET A 84 5.71 -3.23 15.17
CA MET A 84 6.20 -4.53 14.71
C MET A 84 5.55 -4.89 13.38
N ASP A 85 6.34 -5.32 12.40
CA ASP A 85 5.81 -5.97 11.19
C ASP A 85 4.96 -7.19 11.61
N LEU A 86 3.75 -7.31 11.06
CA LEU A 86 2.86 -8.45 11.34
C LEU A 86 3.31 -9.75 10.69
N MET A 87 4.09 -9.66 9.61
CA MET A 87 4.58 -10.81 8.83
C MET A 87 6.06 -10.67 8.47
N PRO A 88 6.96 -10.51 9.45
CA PRO A 88 8.38 -10.39 9.21
C PRO A 88 8.92 -11.71 8.64
N ARG A 89 9.84 -11.61 7.68
CA ARG A 89 10.42 -12.78 7.00
C ARG A 89 11.08 -13.76 7.98
N ASP A 90 11.73 -13.24 9.03
CA ASP A 90 12.45 -14.03 10.02
C ASP A 90 11.55 -14.91 10.92
N PHE A 91 10.24 -14.67 10.91
CA PHE A 91 9.25 -15.49 11.63
C PHE A 91 8.56 -16.52 10.72
N GLY A 92 9.14 -16.80 9.54
CA GLY A 92 8.66 -17.85 8.64
C GLY A 92 7.36 -17.51 7.89
N HIS A 93 6.97 -16.23 7.87
CA HIS A 93 5.82 -15.80 7.09
C HIS A 93 6.16 -15.78 5.60
N ALA A 94 5.34 -16.47 4.81
CA ALA A 94 5.44 -16.39 3.37
C ALA A 94 5.05 -14.98 2.87
N PRO A 95 5.66 -14.48 1.78
CA PRO A 95 5.27 -13.19 1.19
C PRO A 95 3.88 -13.23 0.55
N LYS A 96 3.30 -14.41 0.35
CA LYS A 96 1.94 -14.61 -0.15
C LYS A 96 1.36 -15.89 0.44
N GLY A 97 0.04 -15.97 0.53
CA GLY A 97 -0.66 -17.16 0.99
C GLY A 97 -2.11 -16.86 1.31
N ASN A 98 -2.70 -17.68 2.19
CA ASN A 98 -4.07 -17.49 2.66
C ASN A 98 -4.09 -17.38 4.19
N GLN A 99 -4.81 -16.40 4.74
CA GLN A 99 -4.97 -16.18 6.18
C GLN A 99 -6.42 -15.91 6.56
N ARG A 100 -6.76 -16.24 7.81
CA ARG A 100 -8.06 -15.89 8.42
C ARG A 100 -7.99 -14.60 9.25
N SER A 101 -6.81 -14.27 9.72
CA SER A 101 -6.48 -13.08 10.51
C SER A 101 -4.96 -12.88 10.51
N PHE A 102 -4.51 -11.68 10.87
CA PHE A 102 -3.09 -11.34 11.01
C PHE A 102 -2.75 -11.21 12.48
N LEU A 103 -1.67 -11.85 12.91
CA LEU A 103 -1.27 -11.92 14.31
C LEU A 103 0.11 -11.32 14.47
N CYS A 104 0.22 -10.26 15.27
CA CYS A 104 1.50 -9.66 15.60
C CYS A 104 2.37 -10.65 16.38
N PRO A 105 3.58 -11.00 15.89
CA PRO A 105 4.43 -11.98 16.55
C PRO A 105 4.96 -11.49 17.91
N TYR A 106 4.90 -10.18 18.18
CA TYR A 106 5.45 -9.59 19.40
C TYR A 106 4.52 -9.78 20.60
N HIS A 107 3.33 -9.16 20.58
CA HIS A 107 2.38 -9.17 21.70
C HIS A 107 1.03 -9.80 21.36
N ARG A 108 0.96 -10.51 20.22
CA ARG A 108 -0.23 -11.27 19.82
C ARG A 108 -1.50 -10.42 19.65
N TRP A 109 -1.35 -9.13 19.34
CA TRP A 109 -2.47 -8.35 18.80
C TRP A 109 -2.92 -8.96 17.48
N SER A 110 -4.23 -9.15 17.33
CA SER A 110 -4.82 -9.81 16.17
C SER A 110 -5.71 -8.85 15.39
N PHE A 111 -5.67 -8.97 14.07
CA PHE A 111 -6.38 -8.11 13.13
C PHE A 111 -7.14 -8.95 12.10
N GLY A 112 -8.32 -8.48 11.68
CA GLY A 112 -9.12 -9.08 10.63
C GLY A 112 -8.54 -8.84 9.24
N LEU A 113 -9.17 -9.45 8.23
CA LEU A 113 -8.85 -9.22 6.82
C LEU A 113 -9.27 -7.83 6.33
N ASP A 114 -10.10 -7.14 7.12
CA ASP A 114 -10.53 -5.76 6.97
C ASP A 114 -9.65 -4.77 7.78
N GLY A 115 -8.62 -5.27 8.47
CA GLY A 115 -7.73 -4.46 9.32
C GLY A 115 -8.31 -4.15 10.71
N ALA A 116 -9.55 -4.55 11.02
CA ALA A 116 -10.14 -4.30 12.34
C ALA A 116 -9.38 -5.07 13.43
N MET A 117 -9.16 -4.46 14.60
CA MET A 117 -8.55 -5.15 15.73
C MET A 117 -9.55 -6.18 16.29
N LEU A 118 -9.15 -7.45 16.28
CA LEU A 118 -9.95 -8.55 16.82
C LEU A 118 -9.66 -8.78 18.30
N GLY A 119 -8.42 -8.52 18.74
CA GLY A 119 -8.03 -8.70 20.12
C GLY A 119 -6.65 -8.14 20.46
N ALA A 120 -6.52 -7.65 21.68
CA ALA A 120 -5.28 -7.15 22.28
C ALA A 120 -5.11 -7.80 23.67
N PRO A 121 -4.43 -8.97 23.75
CA PRO A 121 -4.25 -9.68 25.02
C PRO A 121 -3.60 -8.80 26.10
N ALA A 122 -4.05 -8.96 27.35
CA ALA A 122 -3.56 -8.24 28.54
C ALA A 122 -3.65 -6.70 28.47
N MET A 123 -4.49 -6.14 27.58
CA MET A 123 -4.65 -4.68 27.42
C MET A 123 -6.00 -4.15 27.88
N GLN A 124 -6.85 -4.99 28.50
CA GLN A 124 -8.21 -4.64 28.92
C GLN A 124 -8.27 -3.49 29.94
N GLN A 125 -7.21 -3.30 30.74
CA GLN A 125 -7.10 -2.23 31.74
C GLN A 125 -6.12 -1.13 31.32
N SER A 126 -5.54 -1.23 30.12
CA SER A 126 -4.57 -0.25 29.64
C SER A 126 -5.27 1.02 29.16
N ALA A 127 -4.63 2.18 29.36
CA ALA A 127 -5.13 3.45 28.83
C ALA A 127 -5.21 3.48 27.30
N ILE A 128 -4.39 2.66 26.62
CA ILE A 128 -4.31 2.57 25.15
C ILE A 128 -5.55 1.88 24.58
N CYS A 129 -5.95 0.75 25.17
CA CYS A 129 -7.05 -0.08 24.68
C CYS A 129 -8.31 0.01 25.53
N ASN A 130 -8.52 1.10 26.30
CA ASN A 130 -9.67 1.33 27.18
C ASN A 130 -11.02 1.33 26.41
N GLY A 131 -11.46 0.17 25.95
CA GLY A 131 -12.58 -0.04 25.04
C GLY A 131 -12.36 0.41 23.58
N LYS A 132 -11.17 0.91 23.23
CA LYS A 132 -10.90 1.48 21.89
C LYS A 132 -10.44 0.41 20.91
N ASN A 133 -11.11 0.36 19.75
CA ASN A 133 -10.65 -0.37 18.57
C ASN A 133 -9.53 0.42 17.88
N ILE A 134 -8.34 -0.16 17.75
CA ILE A 134 -7.20 0.44 17.07
C ILE A 134 -6.91 -0.40 15.81
N PRO A 135 -7.56 -0.10 14.68
CA PRO A 135 -7.40 -0.88 13.46
C PRO A 135 -6.03 -0.64 12.81
N LEU A 136 -5.69 -1.49 11.85
CA LEU A 136 -4.62 -1.21 10.90
C LEU A 136 -5.01 -0.03 10.02
N HIS A 137 -4.02 0.76 9.61
CA HIS A 137 -4.23 1.78 8.59
C HIS A 137 -4.59 1.11 7.27
N ILE A 138 -5.69 1.55 6.66
CA ILE A 138 -6.13 1.07 5.34
C ILE A 138 -5.81 2.18 4.35
N PHE A 139 -5.05 1.83 3.30
CA PHE A 139 -4.75 2.75 2.23
C PHE A 139 -5.94 2.83 1.28
N ARG A 140 -6.24 4.04 0.79
CA ARG A 140 -7.30 4.20 -0.20
C ARG A 140 -6.94 3.39 -1.44
N THR A 141 -7.82 2.46 -1.77
CA THR A 141 -7.61 1.47 -2.82
C THR A 141 -8.82 1.47 -3.76
N GLU A 142 -8.57 1.44 -5.06
CA GLU A 142 -9.61 1.30 -6.10
C GLU A 142 -9.20 0.23 -7.11
N ILE A 143 -10.18 -0.51 -7.65
CA ILE A 143 -9.93 -1.53 -8.66
C ILE A 143 -10.37 -0.97 -10.00
N TRP A 144 -9.47 -0.97 -10.99
CA TRP A 144 -9.77 -0.53 -12.35
C TRP A 144 -9.17 -1.48 -13.37
N GLU A 145 -10.03 -2.05 -14.23
CA GLU A 145 -9.66 -3.08 -15.21
C GLU A 145 -8.90 -4.27 -14.59
N GLY A 146 -9.28 -4.66 -13.37
CA GLY A 146 -8.64 -5.74 -12.61
C GLY A 146 -7.36 -5.35 -11.87
N PHE A 147 -6.75 -4.21 -12.19
CA PHE A 147 -5.61 -3.69 -11.45
C PHE A 147 -6.04 -3.06 -10.13
N VAL A 148 -5.26 -3.32 -9.10
CA VAL A 148 -5.44 -2.75 -7.77
C VAL A 148 -4.57 -1.51 -7.69
N PHE A 149 -5.22 -0.35 -7.59
CA PHE A 149 -4.56 0.93 -7.44
C PHE A 149 -4.66 1.42 -6.01
N LEU A 150 -3.57 2.02 -5.53
CA LEU A 150 -3.44 2.64 -4.22
C LEU A 150 -3.09 4.11 -4.40
N THR A 151 -3.58 4.97 -3.50
CA THR A 151 -3.10 6.35 -3.37
C THR A 151 -2.90 6.72 -1.90
N PHE A 152 -1.94 7.62 -1.67
CA PHE A 152 -1.73 8.25 -0.37
C PHE A 152 -2.49 9.58 -0.25
N ASP A 153 -3.04 10.08 -1.35
CA ASP A 153 -3.83 11.31 -1.39
C ASP A 153 -5.32 10.99 -1.20
N PRO A 154 -5.93 11.37 -0.05
CA PRO A 154 -7.33 11.08 0.21
C PRO A 154 -8.28 11.85 -0.72
N ASP A 155 -7.83 12.96 -1.30
CA ASP A 155 -8.67 13.89 -2.05
C ASP A 155 -8.57 13.72 -3.58
N LEU A 156 -7.69 12.82 -4.05
CA LEU A 156 -7.50 12.54 -5.47
C LEU A 156 -8.80 12.01 -6.12
N GLU A 157 -9.09 12.38 -7.35
CA GLU A 157 -10.26 11.87 -8.05
C GLU A 157 -10.21 10.33 -8.22
N PRO A 158 -11.36 9.64 -8.40
CA PRO A 158 -11.38 8.20 -8.62
C PRO A 158 -10.47 7.76 -9.76
N VAL A 159 -9.86 6.58 -9.63
CA VAL A 159 -8.84 6.09 -10.58
C VAL A 159 -9.36 6.02 -12.02
N ALA A 160 -10.64 5.68 -12.20
CA ALA A 160 -11.27 5.60 -13.52
C ALA A 160 -11.40 6.97 -14.20
N THR A 161 -11.58 8.04 -13.42
CA THR A 161 -11.60 9.42 -13.92
C THR A 161 -10.17 9.88 -14.19
N HIS A 162 -9.25 9.62 -13.25
CA HIS A 162 -7.84 9.98 -13.35
C HIS A 162 -7.18 9.42 -14.63
N TYR A 163 -7.44 8.14 -14.92
CA TYR A 163 -6.90 7.44 -16.10
C TYR A 163 -7.89 7.33 -17.27
N GLN A 164 -8.91 8.19 -17.35
CA GLN A 164 -9.92 8.13 -18.41
C GLN A 164 -9.31 8.17 -19.83
N GLY A 165 -8.20 8.88 -20.03
CA GLY A 165 -7.50 8.97 -21.32
C GLY A 165 -6.88 7.66 -21.80
N LEU A 166 -6.63 6.71 -20.88
CA LEU A 166 -6.11 5.38 -21.22
C LEU A 166 -7.20 4.41 -21.68
N ARG A 167 -8.49 4.75 -21.47
CA ARG A 167 -9.61 3.84 -21.74
C ARG A 167 -9.68 3.37 -23.19
N ALA A 168 -9.43 4.26 -24.15
CA ALA A 168 -9.39 3.92 -25.58
C ALA A 168 -8.32 2.87 -25.97
N TYR A 169 -7.30 2.69 -25.11
CA TYR A 169 -6.25 1.70 -25.31
C TYR A 169 -6.55 0.40 -24.59
N VAL A 170 -7.12 0.48 -23.37
CA VAL A 170 -7.42 -0.70 -22.55
C VAL A 170 -8.66 -1.45 -23.04
N ASP A 171 -9.68 -0.73 -23.53
CA ASP A 171 -10.95 -1.34 -23.99
C ASP A 171 -10.77 -2.36 -25.14
N ARG A 172 -9.62 -2.33 -25.85
CA ARG A 172 -9.30 -3.28 -26.92
C ARG A 172 -9.05 -4.70 -26.43
N TRP A 173 -8.82 -4.87 -25.13
CA TRP A 173 -8.44 -6.12 -24.48
C TRP A 173 -9.56 -6.70 -23.59
N ARG A 174 -10.77 -6.13 -23.68
CA ARG A 174 -11.96 -6.62 -22.98
C ARG A 174 -12.67 -7.72 -23.75
#